data_AF-A0A6I2H6B7-F1
#
_entry.id   AF-A0A6I2H6B7-F1
#
_cell.length_a   1.000
_cell.length_b   1.000
_cell.length_c   1.000
_cell.angle_alpha   90.00
_cell.angle_beta   90.00
_cell.angle_gamma   90.00
#
_symmetry.space_group_name_H-M   'P 1'
#
loop_
_entity.id
_entity.type
_entity.pdbx_description
1 polymer ?
#
loop_
_entity_poly.entity_id
_entity_poly.type
_entity_poly.pdbx_seq_one_letter_code
_entity_poly.pdbx_strand_id
1 'polypeptide(L)'
;MDSAVSAPAAAQTGRAPDEKINWLASIPFIGVHLMCLFVLQVGARPRDVAVCLGLYVLRMWGITAGFHRYFSHRSFKTGRVFQFILAFVGTLSTQKGVLWWAAHHRHHHRYSDAEQDIHSPVQKGFWWSHAGWILCDKYGATKHDSIKDFGRFPELRLLNRFHLVPPVALAVALYFIGGFSMLVWGFFVSTTLLWHGTFTINSLSHVFGKRRYKTTDTSRNNWLLALITLGEGWHNNHHYHQNTANQGWFWWEVDLSYYSLKVLSWFGVVKDLRVPSESVKYAHLRYTPEQRAALDASTSYWSWGKKNAQAAGERVREAFHTAKDAAKDAAQAASEKLPAPAPALERT
;
A
#
# COMPACT_ATOMS: atom_id res chain seq x y z
N MET A 1 52.10 10.47 -2.21
CA MET A 1 51.18 9.37 -1.87
C MET A 1 49.78 9.93 -2.02
N ASP A 2 49.30 10.00 -3.26
CA ASP A 2 47.97 10.53 -3.56
C ASP A 2 46.95 9.41 -3.42
N SER A 3 46.11 9.52 -2.39
CA SER A 3 44.94 8.66 -2.20
C SER A 3 43.90 9.03 -3.26
N ALA A 4 43.88 8.27 -4.35
CA ALA A 4 42.80 8.34 -5.34
C ALA A 4 41.48 8.01 -4.65
N VAL A 5 40.64 9.02 -4.48
CA VAL A 5 39.24 8.88 -4.09
C VAL A 5 38.55 8.10 -5.21
N SER A 6 38.18 6.85 -4.92
CA SER A 6 37.40 6.02 -5.84
C SER A 6 36.08 6.73 -6.15
N ALA A 7 35.79 6.95 -7.43
CA ALA A 7 34.52 7.46 -7.89
C ALA A 7 33.36 6.62 -7.31
N PRO A 8 32.23 7.24 -6.92
CA PRO A 8 31.06 6.49 -6.46
C PRO A 8 30.60 5.56 -7.58
N ALA A 9 30.50 4.27 -7.28
CA ALA A 9 29.95 3.28 -8.19
C ALA A 9 28.60 3.76 -8.73
N ALA A 10 28.45 3.75 -10.05
CA ALA A 10 27.20 4.11 -10.71
C ALA A 10 26.02 3.39 -10.03
N ALA A 11 25.05 4.17 -9.54
CA ALA A 11 23.86 3.64 -8.91
C ALA A 11 23.22 2.60 -9.85
N GLN A 12 23.11 1.34 -9.42
CA GLN A 12 22.37 0.32 -10.16
C GLN A 12 20.92 0.80 -10.31
N THR A 13 20.53 1.20 -11.52
CA THR A 13 19.24 1.85 -11.82
C THR A 13 18.07 0.86 -11.91
N GLY A 14 18.14 -0.29 -11.24
CA GLY A 14 17.12 -1.34 -11.31
C GLY A 14 16.76 -1.91 -9.95
N ARG A 15 15.49 -2.26 -9.77
CA ARG A 15 15.04 -3.07 -8.63
C ARG A 15 15.72 -4.44 -8.64
N ALA A 16 16.00 -4.97 -7.45
CA ALA A 16 16.50 -6.33 -7.30
C ALA A 16 15.56 -7.34 -8.00
N PRO A 17 16.07 -8.49 -8.50
CA PRO A 17 15.24 -9.44 -9.25
C PRO A 17 13.98 -9.90 -8.50
N ASP A 18 14.07 -10.09 -7.19
CA ASP A 18 12.98 -10.46 -6.28
C ASP A 18 12.01 -9.30 -5.97
N GLU A 19 12.38 -8.07 -6.33
CA GLU A 19 11.54 -6.85 -6.29
C GLU A 19 10.91 -6.50 -7.65
N LYS A 20 10.95 -7.44 -8.61
CA LYS A 20 10.18 -7.33 -9.85
C LYS A 20 8.83 -8.04 -9.68
N ILE A 21 7.83 -7.60 -10.46
CA ILE A 21 6.52 -8.24 -10.48
C ILE A 21 6.69 -9.67 -10.98
N ASN A 22 6.25 -10.64 -10.18
CA ASN A 22 6.15 -12.02 -10.61
C ASN A 22 4.81 -12.20 -11.32
N TRP A 23 4.82 -12.08 -12.65
CA TRP A 23 3.61 -12.16 -13.47
C TRP A 23 2.88 -13.49 -13.33
N LEU A 24 3.61 -14.59 -13.23
CA LEU A 24 3.03 -15.93 -13.08
C LEU A 24 2.33 -16.09 -11.73
N ALA A 25 2.99 -15.70 -10.64
CA ALA A 25 2.39 -15.73 -9.30
C ALA A 25 1.25 -14.70 -9.16
N SER A 26 1.21 -13.67 -10.00
CA SER A 26 0.18 -12.62 -10.01
C SER A 26 -1.06 -12.97 -10.83
N ILE A 27 -1.10 -14.11 -11.53
CA ILE A 27 -2.28 -14.54 -12.30
C ILE A 27 -3.57 -14.52 -11.48
N PRO A 28 -3.63 -15.01 -10.22
CA PRO A 28 -4.86 -14.95 -9.42
C PRO A 28 -5.30 -13.51 -9.13
N PHE A 29 -4.36 -12.60 -8.88
CA PHE A 29 -4.65 -11.19 -8.66
C PHE A 29 -5.27 -10.56 -9.92
N ILE A 30 -4.67 -10.80 -11.08
CA ILE A 30 -5.18 -10.32 -12.38
C ILE A 30 -6.55 -10.95 -12.67
N GLY A 31 -6.69 -12.25 -12.43
CA GLY A 31 -7.93 -12.99 -12.60
C GLY A 31 -9.08 -12.39 -11.81
N VAL A 32 -8.87 -12.03 -10.53
CA VAL A 32 -9.91 -11.37 -9.72
C VAL A 32 -10.40 -10.07 -10.35
N HIS A 33 -9.50 -9.26 -10.94
CA HIS A 33 -9.89 -8.02 -11.63
C HIS A 33 -10.63 -8.30 -12.93
N LEU A 34 -10.15 -9.25 -13.73
CA LEU A 34 -10.81 -9.63 -14.99
C LEU A 34 -12.20 -10.22 -14.74
N MET A 35 -12.39 -10.96 -13.64
CA MET A 35 -13.70 -11.48 -13.26
C MET A 35 -14.73 -10.38 -12.97
N CYS A 36 -14.30 -9.14 -12.67
CA CYS A 36 -15.22 -8.01 -12.54
C CYS A 36 -15.89 -7.64 -13.87
N LEU A 37 -15.32 -7.96 -15.04
CA LEU A 37 -15.93 -7.63 -16.33
C LEU A 37 -17.26 -8.38 -16.57
N PHE A 38 -17.47 -9.51 -15.88
CA PHE A 38 -18.71 -10.27 -15.97
C PHE A 38 -19.93 -9.52 -15.42
N VAL A 39 -19.77 -8.38 -14.72
CA VAL A 39 -20.90 -7.50 -14.37
C VAL A 39 -21.71 -7.06 -15.59
N LEU A 40 -21.07 -6.96 -16.76
CA LEU A 40 -21.74 -6.63 -18.03
C LEU A 40 -22.69 -7.75 -18.48
N GLN A 41 -22.41 -9.00 -18.11
CA GLN A 41 -23.25 -10.14 -18.43
C GLN A 41 -24.31 -10.40 -17.36
N VAL A 42 -23.96 -10.30 -16.08
CA VAL A 42 -24.87 -10.65 -14.97
C VAL A 42 -25.79 -9.51 -14.55
N GLY A 43 -25.49 -8.26 -14.94
CA GLY A 43 -26.20 -7.05 -14.53
C GLY A 43 -26.01 -6.72 -13.05
N ALA A 44 -26.75 -5.75 -12.53
CA ALA A 44 -26.62 -5.26 -11.15
C ALA A 44 -27.90 -5.51 -10.34
N ARG A 45 -28.16 -6.76 -9.97
CA ARG A 45 -29.33 -7.09 -9.13
C ARG A 45 -29.17 -6.47 -7.74
N PRO A 46 -30.19 -5.80 -7.18
CA PRO A 46 -30.07 -5.13 -5.88
C PRO A 46 -29.55 -6.03 -4.76
N ARG A 47 -29.98 -7.30 -4.73
CA ARG A 47 -29.50 -8.28 -3.74
C ARG A 47 -27.99 -8.55 -3.84
N ASP A 48 -27.46 -8.64 -5.06
CA ASP A 48 -26.06 -9.02 -5.30
C ASP A 48 -25.15 -7.83 -4.99
N VAL A 49 -25.60 -6.62 -5.34
CA VAL A 49 -24.95 -5.35 -4.94
C VAL A 49 -24.97 -5.18 -3.42
N ALA A 50 -26.09 -5.47 -2.74
CA ALA A 50 -26.17 -5.40 -1.29
C ALA A 50 -25.18 -6.39 -0.62
N VAL A 51 -25.08 -7.62 -1.14
CA VAL A 51 -24.08 -8.61 -0.67
C VAL A 51 -22.65 -8.12 -0.93
N CYS A 52 -22.38 -7.52 -2.09
CA CYS A 52 -21.08 -6.90 -2.40
C CYS A 52 -20.68 -5.84 -1.35
N LEU A 53 -21.58 -4.90 -1.06
CA LEU A 53 -21.35 -3.83 -0.08
C LEU A 53 -21.23 -4.36 1.34
N GLY A 54 -22.07 -5.31 1.73
CA GLY A 54 -21.99 -5.96 3.04
C GLY A 54 -20.67 -6.69 3.26
N LEU A 55 -20.21 -7.45 2.25
CA LEU A 55 -18.93 -8.14 2.30
C LEU A 55 -17.74 -7.18 2.22
N TYR A 56 -17.86 -6.04 1.52
CA TYR A 56 -16.86 -4.98 1.58
C TYR A 56 -16.70 -4.46 3.01
N VAL A 57 -17.80 -4.05 3.65
CA VAL A 57 -17.78 -3.49 5.02
C VAL A 57 -17.27 -4.52 6.03
N LEU A 58 -17.78 -5.76 5.99
CA LEU A 58 -17.39 -6.82 6.92
C LEU A 58 -15.88 -7.12 6.84
N ARG A 59 -15.34 -7.22 5.63
CA ARG A 59 -13.93 -7.57 5.43
C ARG A 59 -13.01 -6.39 5.67
N MET A 60 -13.41 -5.17 5.27
CA MET A 60 -12.69 -3.95 5.64
C MET A 60 -12.59 -3.86 7.16
N TRP A 61 -13.70 -4.08 7.88
CA TRP A 61 -13.71 -4.14 9.34
C TRP A 61 -12.77 -5.22 9.90
N GLY A 62 -12.71 -6.41 9.30
CA GLY A 62 -11.76 -7.46 9.68
C GLY A 62 -10.29 -7.03 9.55
N ILE A 63 -9.98 -6.22 8.53
CA ILE A 63 -8.64 -5.64 8.36
C ILE A 63 -8.40 -4.56 9.41
N THR A 64 -9.31 -3.59 9.54
CA THR A 64 -9.10 -2.40 10.37
C THR A 64 -9.16 -2.69 11.87
N ALA A 65 -10.22 -3.37 12.33
CA ALA A 65 -10.38 -3.75 13.73
C ALA A 65 -9.46 -4.92 14.10
N GLY A 66 -9.34 -5.91 13.22
CA GLY A 66 -8.55 -7.11 13.44
C GLY A 66 -7.08 -6.93 13.10
N PHE A 67 -6.73 -7.08 11.82
CA PHE A 67 -5.33 -7.13 11.37
C PHE A 67 -4.53 -5.90 11.82
N HIS A 68 -5.13 -4.73 11.72
CA HIS A 68 -4.48 -3.48 12.04
C HIS A 68 -4.49 -3.18 13.54
N ARG A 69 -5.64 -2.80 14.11
CA ARG A 69 -5.73 -2.29 15.48
C ARG A 69 -5.37 -3.36 16.53
N TYR A 70 -5.85 -4.59 16.36
CA TYR A 70 -5.56 -5.66 17.29
C TYR A 70 -4.19 -6.32 17.06
N PHE A 71 -4.00 -6.95 15.89
CA PHE A 71 -2.82 -7.78 15.65
C PHE A 71 -1.55 -6.97 15.43
N SER A 72 -1.63 -5.80 14.81
CA SER A 72 -0.44 -4.98 14.57
C SER A 72 -0.11 -4.10 15.77
N HIS A 73 -1.11 -3.42 16.35
CA HIS A 73 -0.89 -2.35 17.34
C HIS A 73 -1.28 -2.66 18.77
N ARG A 74 -2.00 -3.75 19.02
CA ARG A 74 -2.49 -4.13 20.36
C ARG A 74 -3.23 -2.98 21.05
N SER A 75 -4.07 -2.27 20.30
CA SER A 75 -4.76 -1.10 20.82
C SER A 75 -5.95 -1.43 21.73
N PHE A 76 -6.30 -2.70 21.86
CA PHE A 76 -7.27 -3.23 22.80
C PHE A 76 -6.97 -4.70 23.14
N LYS A 77 -7.69 -5.25 24.12
CA LYS A 77 -7.64 -6.66 24.53
C LYS A 77 -8.96 -7.36 24.22
N THR A 78 -8.87 -8.66 23.95
CA THR A 78 -10.05 -9.52 23.80
C THR A 78 -9.68 -10.97 24.14
N GLY A 79 -10.68 -11.84 24.26
CA GLY A 79 -10.50 -13.27 24.51
C GLY A 79 -10.07 -14.04 23.26
N ARG A 80 -9.57 -15.27 23.45
CA ARG A 80 -9.03 -16.12 22.38
C ARG A 80 -10.03 -16.42 21.25
N VAL A 81 -11.31 -16.59 21.59
CA VAL A 81 -12.39 -16.83 20.61
C VAL A 81 -12.56 -15.62 19.69
N PHE A 82 -12.73 -14.42 20.25
CA PHE A 82 -12.93 -13.22 19.44
C PHE A 82 -11.65 -12.79 18.73
N GLN A 83 -10.46 -13.06 19.30
CA GLN A 83 -9.20 -12.98 18.57
C GLN A 83 -9.23 -13.84 17.29
N PHE A 84 -9.69 -15.10 17.38
CA PHE A 84 -9.81 -15.95 16.19
C PHE A 84 -10.85 -15.41 15.20
N ILE A 85 -11.99 -14.90 15.68
CA ILE A 85 -13.01 -14.26 14.82
C ILE A 85 -12.41 -13.08 14.05
N LEU A 86 -11.70 -12.17 14.73
CA LEU A 86 -11.01 -11.05 14.09
C LEU A 86 -10.03 -11.51 13.01
N ALA A 87 -9.25 -12.56 13.32
CA ALA A 87 -8.30 -13.12 12.36
C ALA A 87 -9.02 -13.74 11.14
N PHE A 88 -10.06 -14.54 11.38
CA PHE A 88 -10.82 -15.22 10.34
C PHE A 88 -11.51 -14.24 9.40
N VAL A 89 -12.23 -13.25 9.96
CA VAL A 89 -12.90 -12.20 9.18
C VAL A 89 -11.88 -11.38 8.38
N GLY A 90 -10.73 -11.03 8.97
CA GLY A 90 -9.65 -10.37 8.25
C GLY A 90 -9.10 -11.21 7.10
N THR A 91 -8.95 -12.53 7.27
CA THR A 91 -8.45 -13.44 6.21
C THR A 91 -9.40 -13.54 5.00
N LEU A 92 -10.70 -13.30 5.17
CA LEU A 92 -11.65 -13.23 4.05
C LEU A 92 -11.31 -12.10 3.05
N SER A 93 -10.44 -11.15 3.41
CA SER A 93 -9.97 -10.06 2.55
C SER A 93 -9.02 -10.47 1.42
N THR A 94 -8.58 -11.74 1.39
CA THR A 94 -7.56 -12.26 0.46
C THR A 94 -6.20 -11.52 0.51
N GLN A 95 -5.88 -10.82 1.60
CA GLN A 95 -4.59 -10.12 1.80
C GLN A 95 -3.57 -10.94 2.59
N LYS A 96 -3.41 -12.22 2.20
CA LYS A 96 -2.56 -13.21 2.89
C LYS A 96 -3.01 -13.47 4.35
N GLY A 97 -2.15 -14.13 5.12
CA GLY A 97 -2.44 -14.56 6.48
C GLY A 97 -2.32 -13.43 7.52
N VAL A 98 -3.04 -13.57 8.64
CA VAL A 98 -3.08 -12.59 9.74
C VAL A 98 -1.70 -12.25 10.32
N LEU A 99 -0.83 -13.26 10.50
CA LEU A 99 0.51 -13.05 11.07
C LEU A 99 1.43 -12.40 10.03
N TRP A 100 1.30 -12.79 8.76
CA TRP A 100 2.01 -12.17 7.65
C TRP A 100 1.67 -10.67 7.57
N TRP A 101 0.38 -10.35 7.57
CA TRP A 101 -0.11 -8.97 7.44
C TRP A 101 0.39 -8.12 8.60
N ALA A 102 0.16 -8.56 9.84
CA ALA A 102 0.56 -7.80 11.02
C ALA A 102 2.08 -7.64 11.14
N ALA A 103 2.87 -8.65 10.75
CA ALA A 103 4.33 -8.54 10.75
C ALA A 103 4.85 -7.53 9.73
N HIS A 104 4.27 -7.48 8.52
CA HIS A 104 4.63 -6.49 7.51
C HIS A 104 4.18 -5.09 7.89
N HIS A 105 3.01 -4.96 8.51
CA HIS A 105 2.51 -3.67 8.99
C HIS A 105 3.39 -3.09 10.11
N ARG A 106 3.81 -3.92 11.07
CA ARG A 106 4.78 -3.52 12.10
C ARG A 106 6.13 -3.11 11.51
N HIS A 107 6.56 -3.79 10.44
CA HIS A 107 7.77 -3.42 9.70
C HIS A 107 7.61 -2.05 9.04
N HIS A 108 6.48 -1.81 8.37
CA HIS A 108 6.15 -0.50 7.79
C HIS A 108 6.21 0.60 8.84
N HIS A 109 5.55 0.46 9.98
CA HIS A 109 5.58 1.48 11.03
C HIS A 109 6.97 1.76 11.60
N ARG A 110 7.85 0.76 11.66
CA ARG A 110 9.23 0.94 12.12
C ARG A 110 10.08 1.74 11.13
N TYR A 111 9.80 1.60 9.84
CA TYR A 111 10.64 2.13 8.76
C TYR A 111 9.87 3.04 7.80
N SER A 112 8.73 3.61 8.22
CA SER A 112 7.78 4.25 7.30
C SER A 112 8.45 5.36 6.50
N ASP A 113 8.32 5.30 5.18
CA ASP A 113 8.98 6.18 4.20
C ASP A 113 10.53 6.21 4.22
N ALA A 114 11.17 5.34 4.99
CA ALA A 114 12.60 5.03 4.87
C ALA A 114 12.84 3.95 3.80
N GLU A 115 14.10 3.75 3.42
CA GLU A 115 14.50 2.80 2.37
C GLU A 115 14.00 1.36 2.62
N GLN A 116 13.92 0.96 3.90
CA GLN A 116 13.48 -0.37 4.29
C GLN A 116 11.96 -0.55 4.22
N ASP A 117 11.18 0.53 4.06
CA ASP A 117 9.74 0.45 3.89
C ASP A 117 9.38 -0.32 2.61
N ILE A 118 8.64 -1.41 2.77
CA ILE A 118 8.31 -2.32 1.68
C ILE A 118 7.37 -1.67 0.66
N HIS A 119 6.58 -0.69 1.07
CA HIS A 119 5.55 -0.05 0.26
C HIS A 119 5.57 1.48 0.37
N SER A 120 6.74 2.09 0.58
CA SER A 120 6.85 3.55 0.56
C SER A 120 6.63 4.11 -0.85
N PRO A 121 5.70 5.06 -1.04
CA PRO A 121 5.55 5.78 -2.30
C PRO A 121 6.69 6.77 -2.55
N VAL A 122 7.36 7.25 -1.50
CA VAL A 122 8.50 8.17 -1.60
C VAL A 122 9.73 7.45 -2.17
N GLN A 123 10.02 6.24 -1.66
CA GLN A 123 11.21 5.49 -2.07
C GLN A 123 11.01 4.72 -3.38
N LYS A 124 9.83 4.13 -3.57
CA LYS A 124 9.60 3.14 -4.65
C LYS A 124 8.51 3.55 -5.65
N GLY A 125 7.86 4.70 -5.44
CA GLY A 125 6.84 5.28 -6.29
C GLY A 125 5.41 4.84 -5.98
N PHE A 126 4.44 5.65 -6.41
CA PHE A 126 3.02 5.48 -6.14
C PHE A 126 2.48 4.08 -6.50
N TRP A 127 2.71 3.61 -7.73
CA TRP A 127 2.16 2.33 -8.19
C TRP A 127 2.76 1.12 -7.47
N TRP A 128 4.02 1.23 -7.06
CA TRP A 128 4.65 0.22 -6.21
C TRP A 128 3.96 0.15 -4.85
N SER A 129 3.82 1.30 -4.19
CA SER A 129 3.17 1.42 -2.89
C SER A 129 1.71 0.94 -2.93
N HIS A 130 1.00 1.25 -4.01
CA HIS A 130 -0.39 0.85 -4.20
C HIS A 130 -0.52 -0.67 -4.38
N ALA A 131 0.18 -1.28 -5.34
CA ALA A 131 0.01 -2.71 -5.62
C ALA A 131 1.31 -3.45 -5.95
N GLY A 132 2.33 -2.79 -6.52
CA GLY A 132 3.52 -3.50 -7.01
C GLY A 132 4.26 -4.32 -5.94
N TRP A 133 4.31 -3.82 -4.70
CA TRP A 133 5.03 -4.48 -3.61
C TRP A 133 4.48 -5.86 -3.22
N ILE A 134 3.17 -6.08 -3.36
CA ILE A 134 2.54 -7.35 -2.97
C ILE A 134 2.63 -8.41 -4.09
N LEU A 135 2.93 -7.97 -5.32
CA LEU A 135 3.04 -8.79 -6.52
C LEU A 135 4.48 -9.27 -6.80
N CYS A 136 5.43 -8.99 -5.91
CA CYS A 136 6.80 -9.49 -5.99
C CYS A 136 7.06 -10.62 -4.98
N ASP A 137 8.13 -11.38 -5.21
CA ASP A 137 8.43 -12.56 -4.39
C ASP A 137 9.12 -12.20 -3.06
N LYS A 138 9.83 -11.06 -3.01
CA LYS A 138 10.65 -10.64 -1.85
C LYS A 138 9.90 -10.64 -0.53
N TYR A 139 8.62 -10.27 -0.53
CA TYR A 139 7.81 -10.12 0.67
C TYR A 139 6.81 -11.27 0.87
N GLY A 140 7.07 -12.44 0.28
CA GLY A 140 6.21 -13.62 0.42
C GLY A 140 6.18 -14.22 1.83
N ALA A 141 7.31 -14.24 2.52
CA ALA A 141 7.48 -14.96 3.78
C ALA A 141 6.90 -14.22 5.00
N THR A 142 6.36 -14.95 5.98
CA THR A 142 5.92 -14.37 7.26
C THR A 142 7.12 -14.11 8.17
N LYS A 143 7.34 -12.85 8.57
CA LYS A 143 8.39 -12.46 9.53
C LYS A 143 7.97 -12.78 10.97
N HIS A 144 8.04 -14.05 11.36
CA HIS A 144 7.57 -14.53 12.66
C HIS A 144 8.21 -13.83 13.86
N ASP A 145 9.47 -13.39 13.75
CA ASP A 145 10.15 -12.67 14.81
C ASP A 145 9.48 -11.34 15.18
N SER A 146 8.82 -10.69 14.22
CA SER A 146 8.11 -9.42 14.43
C SER A 146 6.71 -9.60 15.06
N ILE A 147 6.24 -10.84 15.20
CA ILE A 147 4.85 -11.16 15.60
C ILE A 147 4.75 -12.33 16.60
N LYS A 148 5.80 -12.57 17.40
CA LYS A 148 5.90 -13.70 18.37
C LYS A 148 4.73 -13.77 19.35
N ASP A 149 4.21 -12.62 19.75
CA ASP A 149 3.06 -12.46 20.65
C ASP A 149 1.79 -13.16 20.16
N PHE A 150 1.56 -13.16 18.84
CA PHE A 150 0.44 -13.86 18.22
C PHE A 150 0.86 -15.17 17.54
N GLY A 151 2.14 -15.28 17.16
CA GLY A 151 2.71 -16.51 16.57
C GLY A 151 2.66 -17.72 17.50
N ARG A 152 2.53 -17.53 18.82
CA ARG A 152 2.35 -18.62 19.79
C ARG A 152 1.01 -19.36 19.67
N PHE A 153 -0.02 -18.75 19.06
CA PHE A 153 -1.34 -19.36 18.97
C PHE A 153 -1.43 -20.32 17.75
N PRO A 154 -1.66 -21.64 17.96
CA PRO A 154 -1.67 -22.62 16.87
C PRO A 154 -2.77 -22.35 15.84
N GLU A 155 -3.96 -21.93 16.27
CA GLU A 155 -5.07 -21.59 15.38
C GLU A 155 -4.75 -20.42 14.44
N LEU A 156 -3.99 -19.42 14.93
CA LEU A 156 -3.55 -18.30 14.09
C LEU A 156 -2.44 -18.71 13.13
N ARG A 157 -1.53 -19.60 13.53
CA ARG A 157 -0.52 -20.17 12.62
C ARG A 157 -1.18 -21.01 11.53
N LEU A 158 -2.17 -21.82 11.88
CA LEU A 158 -2.94 -22.64 10.94
C LEU A 158 -3.67 -21.75 9.94
N LEU A 159 -4.42 -20.76 10.42
CA LEU A 159 -5.12 -19.79 9.58
C LEU A 159 -4.16 -18.98 8.70
N ASN A 160 -2.99 -18.60 9.22
CA ASN A 160 -1.97 -17.89 8.44
C ASN A 160 -1.38 -18.77 7.33
N ARG A 161 -1.15 -20.06 7.60
CA ARG A 161 -0.64 -21.02 6.60
C ARG A 161 -1.67 -21.32 5.52
N PHE A 162 -2.94 -21.48 5.91
CA PHE A 162 -4.05 -21.82 5.01
C PHE A 162 -4.94 -20.60 4.72
N HIS A 163 -4.33 -19.42 4.57
CA HIS A 163 -5.05 -18.16 4.45
C HIS A 163 -5.95 -18.06 3.20
N LEU A 164 -5.77 -18.94 2.21
CA LEU A 164 -6.63 -19.00 1.03
C LEU A 164 -7.90 -19.84 1.27
N VAL A 165 -7.93 -20.70 2.29
CA VAL A 165 -9.09 -21.58 2.54
C VAL A 165 -10.35 -20.77 2.87
N PRO A 166 -10.35 -19.80 3.82
CA PRO A 166 -11.54 -19.02 4.11
C PRO A 166 -12.12 -18.24 2.91
N PRO A 167 -11.34 -17.46 2.13
CA PRO A 167 -11.90 -16.74 0.99
C PRO A 167 -12.35 -17.66 -0.14
N VAL A 168 -11.67 -18.80 -0.40
CA VAL A 168 -12.14 -19.77 -1.39
C VAL A 168 -13.47 -20.41 -0.94
N ALA A 169 -13.59 -20.77 0.34
CA ALA A 169 -14.85 -21.27 0.88
C ALA A 169 -15.98 -20.24 0.76
N LEU A 170 -15.69 -18.95 1.01
CA LEU A 170 -16.65 -17.86 0.80
C LEU A 170 -17.09 -17.74 -0.66
N ALA A 171 -16.14 -17.79 -1.61
CA ALA A 171 -16.46 -17.75 -3.04
C ALA A 171 -17.37 -18.92 -3.45
N VAL A 172 -17.02 -20.14 -3.05
CA VAL A 172 -17.81 -21.35 -3.30
C VAL A 172 -19.22 -21.21 -2.69
N ALA A 173 -19.32 -20.76 -1.45
CA ALA A 173 -20.61 -20.55 -0.79
C ALA A 173 -21.48 -19.52 -1.54
N LEU A 174 -20.91 -18.38 -1.97
CA LEU A 174 -21.64 -17.36 -2.73
C LEU A 174 -22.17 -17.90 -4.07
N TYR A 175 -21.38 -18.75 -4.74
CA TYR A 175 -21.83 -19.41 -5.96
C TYR A 175 -23.03 -20.33 -5.71
N PHE A 176 -23.00 -21.16 -4.66
CA PHE A 176 -24.11 -22.06 -4.36
C PHE A 176 -25.35 -21.35 -3.81
N ILE A 177 -25.19 -20.22 -3.11
CA ILE A 177 -26.31 -19.46 -2.54
C ILE A 177 -27.02 -18.61 -3.60
N GLY A 178 -26.26 -17.91 -4.46
CA GLY A 178 -26.81 -16.89 -5.35
C GLY A 178 -26.44 -17.03 -6.81
N GLY A 179 -25.76 -18.12 -7.18
CA GLY A 179 -25.27 -18.40 -8.51
C GLY A 179 -24.06 -17.55 -8.90
N PHE A 180 -23.69 -17.63 -10.17
CA PHE A 180 -22.55 -16.90 -10.73
C PHE A 180 -22.64 -15.38 -10.54
N SER A 181 -23.85 -14.80 -10.62
CA SER A 181 -24.06 -13.36 -10.38
C SER A 181 -23.63 -12.92 -8.98
N MET A 182 -24.00 -13.69 -7.95
CA MET A 182 -23.63 -13.40 -6.56
C MET A 182 -22.14 -13.66 -6.31
N LEU A 183 -21.53 -14.64 -6.99
CA LEU A 183 -20.08 -14.83 -6.96
C LEU A 183 -19.34 -13.61 -7.55
N VAL A 184 -19.78 -13.11 -8.72
CA VAL A 184 -19.17 -11.94 -9.38
C VAL A 184 -19.24 -10.71 -8.48
N TRP A 185 -20.43 -10.33 -8.01
CA TRP A 185 -20.60 -9.16 -7.15
C TRP A 185 -20.05 -9.38 -5.74
N GLY A 186 -20.48 -10.46 -5.10
CA GLY A 186 -20.21 -10.75 -3.70
C GLY A 186 -18.76 -11.10 -3.42
N PHE A 187 -18.05 -11.74 -4.36
CA PHE A 187 -16.63 -12.07 -4.17
C PHE A 187 -15.71 -11.21 -5.04
N PHE A 188 -15.82 -11.24 -6.36
CA PHE A 188 -14.81 -10.63 -7.23
C PHE A 188 -14.81 -9.10 -7.17
N VAL A 189 -15.97 -8.46 -7.45
CA VAL A 189 -16.10 -6.99 -7.39
C VAL A 189 -15.78 -6.47 -6.00
N SER A 190 -16.40 -7.06 -4.97
CA SER A 190 -16.19 -6.64 -3.59
C SER A 190 -14.73 -6.79 -3.14
N THR A 191 -14.00 -7.82 -3.59
CA THR A 191 -12.57 -8.03 -3.30
C THR A 191 -11.71 -6.98 -4.00
N THR A 192 -11.97 -6.70 -5.29
CA THR A 192 -11.27 -5.66 -6.03
C THR A 192 -11.44 -4.29 -5.37
N LEU A 193 -12.67 -3.93 -4.99
CA LEU A 193 -12.95 -2.69 -4.26
C LEU A 193 -12.21 -2.66 -2.91
N LEU A 194 -12.23 -3.77 -2.17
CA LEU A 194 -11.56 -3.89 -0.87
C LEU A 194 -10.05 -3.70 -1.00
N TRP A 195 -9.41 -4.40 -1.94
CA TRP A 195 -7.98 -4.28 -2.22
C TRP A 195 -7.60 -2.84 -2.52
N HIS A 196 -8.24 -2.21 -3.51
CA HIS A 196 -7.93 -0.82 -3.83
C HIS A 196 -8.21 0.12 -2.67
N GLY A 197 -9.30 -0.07 -1.93
CA GLY A 197 -9.60 0.68 -0.71
C GLY A 197 -8.45 0.62 0.30
N THR A 198 -7.97 -0.57 0.64
CA THR A 198 -6.83 -0.72 1.56
C THR A 198 -5.51 -0.21 0.99
N PHE A 199 -5.25 -0.44 -0.29
CA PHE A 199 -4.03 -0.02 -0.96
C PHE A 199 -3.91 1.50 -1.05
N THR A 200 -5.03 2.23 -1.03
CA THR A 200 -5.01 3.69 -0.91
C THR A 200 -4.38 4.16 0.40
N ILE A 201 -4.39 3.36 1.47
CA ILE A 201 -3.76 3.75 2.74
C ILE A 201 -2.24 3.72 2.62
N ASN A 202 -1.69 2.76 1.90
CA ASN A 202 -0.25 2.73 1.62
C ASN A 202 0.13 3.87 0.65
N SER A 203 -0.70 4.12 -0.36
CA SER A 203 -0.37 5.06 -1.43
C SER A 203 -0.94 6.46 -1.21
N LEU A 204 -2.25 6.66 -1.36
CA LEU A 204 -2.93 7.96 -1.25
C LEU A 204 -2.77 8.61 0.11
N SER A 205 -2.83 7.88 1.23
CA SER A 205 -2.64 8.47 2.56
C SER A 205 -1.21 8.96 2.81
N HIS A 206 -0.25 8.66 1.93
CA HIS A 206 1.11 9.20 1.97
C HIS A 206 1.36 10.28 0.89
N VAL A 207 0.33 10.69 0.15
CA VAL A 207 0.47 11.70 -0.92
C VAL A 207 -0.66 12.73 -0.99
N PHE A 208 -1.82 12.44 -0.40
CA PHE A 208 -3.03 13.23 -0.52
C PHE A 208 -3.79 13.36 0.82
N GLY A 209 -3.82 14.57 1.37
CA GLY A 209 -4.49 14.89 2.62
C GLY A 209 -3.78 15.98 3.42
N LYS A 210 -4.07 16.09 4.71
CA LYS A 210 -3.49 17.09 5.62
C LYS A 210 -2.62 16.44 6.70
N ARG A 211 -1.57 17.13 7.14
CA ARG A 211 -0.75 16.69 8.28
C ARG A 211 -1.05 17.59 9.49
N ARG A 212 -1.60 17.01 10.54
CA ARG A 212 -1.85 17.72 11.80
C ARG A 212 -0.68 17.57 12.77
N TYR A 213 -0.06 16.39 12.78
CA TYR A 213 1.00 16.02 13.69
C TYR A 213 2.31 15.79 12.94
N LYS A 214 3.40 16.13 13.63
CA LYS A 214 4.75 15.83 13.16
C LYS A 214 5.04 14.33 13.28
N THR A 215 5.27 13.70 12.15
CA THR A 215 5.72 12.31 12.02
C THR A 215 7.03 12.27 11.22
N THR A 216 7.77 11.18 11.32
CA THR A 216 9.01 10.96 10.54
C THR A 216 8.72 10.56 9.09
N ASP A 217 7.47 10.18 8.80
CA ASP A 217 6.97 9.79 7.49
C ASP A 217 6.12 10.88 6.83
N THR A 218 5.52 10.55 5.69
CA THR A 218 4.62 11.43 4.94
C THR A 218 3.14 11.08 5.13
N SER A 219 2.74 10.37 6.18
CA SER A 219 1.33 10.06 6.46
C SER A 219 0.45 11.32 6.54
N ARG A 220 -0.77 11.23 6.03
CA ARG A 220 -1.75 12.33 5.92
C ARG A 220 -3.15 11.85 6.31
N ASN A 221 -3.89 12.75 6.94
CA ASN A 221 -5.31 12.59 7.20
C ASN A 221 -6.15 12.94 5.97
N ASN A 222 -7.11 12.07 5.64
CA ASN A 222 -8.02 12.22 4.53
C ASN A 222 -9.40 11.65 4.89
N TRP A 223 -10.41 12.51 4.94
CA TRP A 223 -11.76 12.13 5.37
C TRP A 223 -12.44 11.17 4.37
N LEU A 224 -12.20 11.32 3.07
CA LEU A 224 -12.78 10.43 2.06
C LEU A 224 -12.22 9.03 2.18
N LEU A 225 -10.89 8.92 2.35
CA LEU A 225 -10.25 7.65 2.63
C LEU A 225 -10.77 7.05 3.93
N ALA A 226 -10.99 7.87 4.97
CA ALA A 226 -11.52 7.41 6.25
C ALA A 226 -12.92 6.81 6.11
N LEU A 227 -13.79 7.38 5.27
CA LEU A 227 -15.12 6.82 5.03
C LEU A 227 -15.06 5.45 4.34
N ILE A 228 -14.30 5.33 3.25
CA ILE A 228 -14.23 4.06 2.49
C ILE A 228 -13.49 2.97 3.29
N THR A 229 -12.49 3.35 4.09
CA THR A 229 -11.72 2.41 4.92
C THR A 229 -12.20 2.30 6.35
N LEU A 230 -13.40 2.77 6.67
CA LEU A 230 -13.98 2.66 8.02
C LEU A 230 -13.10 3.26 9.14
N GLY A 231 -12.29 4.27 8.84
CA GLY A 231 -11.51 5.05 9.80
C GLY A 231 -10.01 5.19 9.47
N GLU A 232 -9.47 4.40 8.55
CA GLU A 232 -8.01 4.33 8.30
C GLU A 232 -7.43 5.54 7.59
N GLY A 233 -8.28 6.39 7.02
CA GLY A 233 -7.88 7.65 6.41
C GLY A 233 -7.38 8.69 7.40
N TRP A 234 -7.55 8.51 8.71
CA TRP A 234 -6.91 9.37 9.73
C TRP A 234 -5.44 8.95 9.97
N HIS A 235 -4.72 8.77 8.87
CA HIS A 235 -3.43 8.08 8.83
C HIS A 235 -2.30 8.86 9.51
N ASN A 236 -2.35 10.21 9.49
CA ASN A 236 -1.36 11.02 10.21
C ASN A 236 -1.59 11.00 11.73
N ASN A 237 -2.85 10.95 12.19
CA ASN A 237 -3.14 10.72 13.60
C ASN A 237 -2.56 9.36 14.03
N HIS A 238 -2.84 8.34 13.22
CA HIS A 238 -2.42 6.97 13.43
C HIS A 238 -0.88 6.84 13.49
N HIS A 239 -0.15 7.35 12.51
CA HIS A 239 1.32 7.32 12.52
C HIS A 239 1.94 8.15 13.66
N TYR A 240 1.27 9.19 14.14
CA TYR A 240 1.74 9.96 15.30
C TYR A 240 1.59 9.19 16.62
N HIS A 241 0.50 8.43 16.80
CA HIS A 241 0.29 7.62 17.99
C HIS A 241 -0.44 6.30 17.68
N GLN A 242 0.29 5.34 17.12
CA GLN A 242 -0.23 4.11 16.52
C GLN A 242 -0.90 3.11 17.49
N ASN A 243 -0.68 3.27 18.79
CA ASN A 243 -1.19 2.33 19.80
C ASN A 243 -2.64 2.64 20.24
N THR A 244 -3.32 3.60 19.60
CA THR A 244 -4.71 3.95 19.89
C THR A 244 -5.70 3.11 19.09
N ALA A 245 -6.85 2.82 19.70
CA ALA A 245 -7.93 2.06 19.09
C ALA A 245 -8.78 2.93 18.17
N ASN A 246 -8.85 4.23 18.44
CA ASN A 246 -9.41 5.23 17.53
C ASN A 246 -8.29 5.92 16.75
N GLN A 247 -8.48 6.05 15.45
CA GLN A 247 -7.64 6.89 14.59
C GLN A 247 -8.28 8.26 14.38
N GLY A 248 -9.62 8.33 14.38
CA GLY A 248 -10.36 9.58 14.51
C GLY A 248 -10.33 10.07 15.96
N TRP A 249 -9.68 11.21 16.23
CA TRP A 249 -9.47 11.74 17.58
C TRP A 249 -10.45 12.85 17.96
N PHE A 250 -11.10 13.44 16.96
CA PHE A 250 -12.10 14.50 17.13
C PHE A 250 -13.48 13.99 16.75
N TRP A 251 -14.54 14.61 17.29
CA TRP A 251 -15.91 14.11 17.12
C TRP A 251 -16.38 14.09 15.65
N TRP A 252 -15.81 14.96 14.81
CA TRP A 252 -16.07 15.00 13.36
C TRP A 252 -15.22 14.00 12.55
N GLU A 253 -14.26 13.33 13.19
CA GLU A 253 -13.40 12.34 12.53
C GLU A 253 -14.06 10.95 12.59
N VAL A 254 -14.90 10.67 11.61
CA VAL A 254 -15.66 9.42 11.51
C VAL A 254 -14.72 8.21 11.47
N ASP A 255 -14.90 7.31 12.42
CA ASP A 255 -14.11 6.08 12.57
C ASP A 255 -15.04 4.90 12.92
N LEU A 256 -15.63 4.31 11.88
CA LEU A 256 -16.64 3.26 12.02
C LEU A 256 -16.08 1.98 12.68
N SER A 257 -14.81 1.69 12.45
CA SER A 257 -14.11 0.57 13.08
C SER A 257 -13.96 0.79 14.59
N TYR A 258 -13.65 2.02 15.03
CA TYR A 258 -13.61 2.33 16.45
C TYR A 258 -14.99 2.28 17.08
N TYR A 259 -16.03 2.80 16.40
CA TYR A 259 -17.38 2.82 16.95
C TYR A 259 -17.90 1.41 17.22
N SER A 260 -17.68 0.48 16.29
CA SER A 260 -18.02 -0.93 16.51
C SER A 260 -17.22 -1.58 17.65
N LEU A 261 -15.90 -1.31 17.76
CA LEU A 261 -15.08 -1.77 18.89
C LEU A 261 -15.57 -1.20 20.23
N LYS A 262 -16.04 0.05 20.24
CA LYS A 262 -16.62 0.70 21.42
C LYS A 262 -17.96 0.06 21.81
N VAL A 263 -18.81 -0.29 20.85
CA VAL A 263 -20.04 -1.04 21.15
C VAL A 263 -19.70 -2.42 21.72
N LEU A 264 -18.74 -3.14 21.13
CA LEU A 264 -18.28 -4.44 21.62
C LEU A 264 -17.69 -4.37 23.04
N SER A 265 -17.17 -3.22 23.46
CA SER A 265 -16.67 -3.06 24.83
C SER A 265 -17.77 -2.92 25.87
N TRP A 266 -18.95 -2.42 25.49
CA TRP A 266 -20.12 -2.39 26.38
C TRP A 266 -20.58 -3.80 26.78
N PHE A 267 -20.34 -4.79 25.91
CA PHE A 267 -20.63 -6.20 26.16
C PHE A 267 -19.43 -6.98 26.74
N GLY A 268 -18.30 -6.31 27.02
CA GLY A 268 -17.10 -6.95 27.56
C GLY A 268 -16.34 -7.87 26.60
N VAL A 269 -16.73 -7.92 25.32
CA VAL A 269 -16.02 -8.67 24.26
C VAL A 269 -14.66 -8.04 24.00
N VAL A 270 -14.62 -6.71 23.95
CA VAL A 270 -13.42 -5.89 23.82
C VAL A 270 -13.16 -5.16 25.14
N LYS A 271 -11.91 -5.11 25.58
CA LYS A 271 -11.49 -4.46 26.84
C LYS A 271 -10.27 -3.58 26.59
N ASP A 272 -10.01 -2.65 27.51
CA ASP A 272 -8.83 -1.77 27.49
C ASP A 272 -8.61 -1.05 26.16
N LEU A 273 -9.68 -0.45 25.60
CA LEU A 273 -9.58 0.40 24.40
C LEU A 273 -8.66 1.58 24.69
N ARG A 274 -7.49 1.59 24.05
CA ARG A 274 -6.53 2.69 24.19
C ARG A 274 -7.00 3.88 23.38
N VAL A 275 -6.95 5.06 23.97
CA VAL A 275 -7.26 6.33 23.32
C VAL A 275 -6.11 7.31 23.58
N PRO A 276 -5.87 8.29 22.71
CA PRO A 276 -4.81 9.27 22.95
C PRO A 276 -5.13 10.08 24.21
N SER A 277 -4.10 10.39 25.00
CA SER A 277 -4.24 11.37 26.08
C SER A 277 -4.45 12.77 25.51
N GLU A 278 -4.99 13.67 26.33
CA GLU A 278 -5.22 15.07 25.93
C GLU A 278 -3.91 15.77 25.53
N SER A 279 -2.79 15.48 26.20
CA SER A 279 -1.49 16.05 25.86
C SER A 279 -1.00 15.60 24.48
N VAL A 280 -1.24 14.33 24.11
CA VAL A 280 -0.93 13.80 22.78
C VAL A 280 -1.88 14.39 21.73
N LYS A 281 -3.19 14.36 21.99
CA LYS A 281 -4.23 14.87 21.07
C LYS A 281 -4.05 16.35 20.75
N TYR A 282 -3.72 17.17 21.74
CA TYR A 282 -3.58 18.61 21.55
C TYR A 282 -2.13 19.09 21.37
N ALA A 283 -1.17 18.18 21.18
CA ALA A 283 0.23 18.52 20.96
C ALA A 283 0.45 19.50 19.79
N HIS A 284 -0.34 19.38 18.73
CA HIS A 284 -0.27 20.22 17.53
C HIS A 284 -0.56 21.71 17.80
N LEU A 285 -1.27 22.04 18.89
CA LEU A 285 -1.53 23.43 19.27
C LEU A 285 -0.25 24.16 19.71
N ARG A 286 0.74 23.40 20.21
CA ARG A 286 2.03 23.92 20.69
C ARG A 286 3.06 24.14 19.58
N TYR A 287 2.73 23.80 18.34
CA TYR A 287 3.66 23.98 17.22
C TYR A 287 3.85 25.46 16.90
N THR A 288 5.07 25.85 16.57
CA THR A 288 5.36 27.22 16.08
C THR A 288 4.77 27.44 14.67
N PRO A 289 4.61 28.69 14.21
CA PRO A 289 4.18 28.98 12.84
C PRO A 289 5.04 28.29 11.77
N GLU A 290 6.37 28.27 11.94
CA GLU A 290 7.33 27.65 11.01
C GLU A 290 7.11 26.13 10.95
N GLN A 291 6.84 25.53 12.11
CA GLN A 291 6.56 24.10 12.21
C GLN A 291 5.25 23.71 11.53
N ARG A 292 4.22 24.57 11.60
CA ARG A 292 2.96 24.39 10.88
C ARG A 292 3.15 24.56 9.37
N ALA A 293 3.86 25.61 8.96
CA ALA A 293 4.18 25.86 7.56
C ALA A 293 4.97 24.69 6.93
N ALA A 294 5.91 24.08 7.67
CA ALA A 294 6.65 22.92 7.21
C ALA A 294 5.76 21.69 6.98
N LEU A 295 4.76 21.46 7.84
CA LEU A 295 3.79 20.38 7.66
C LEU A 295 2.96 20.59 6.37
N ASP A 296 2.51 21.82 6.14
CA ASP A 296 1.73 22.18 4.95
C ASP A 296 2.58 22.11 3.67
N ALA A 297 3.82 22.59 3.69
CA ALA A 297 4.73 22.54 2.54
C ALA A 297 5.10 21.10 2.13
N SER A 298 5.15 20.17 3.10
CA SER A 298 5.40 18.75 2.82
C SER A 298 4.25 18.05 2.08
N THR A 299 3.13 18.72 1.79
CA THR A 299 1.93 18.08 1.22
C THR A 299 1.98 17.77 -0.28
N SER A 300 2.88 18.33 -1.08
CA SER A 300 2.85 18.13 -2.54
C SER A 300 3.76 17.00 -3.03
N TYR A 301 3.35 15.74 -2.80
CA TYR A 301 3.94 14.58 -3.50
C TYR A 301 4.00 14.78 -5.02
N TRP A 302 2.97 15.41 -5.60
CA TRP A 302 2.92 15.74 -7.02
C TRP A 302 3.97 16.77 -7.45
N SER A 303 4.44 17.63 -6.55
CA SER A 303 5.56 18.53 -6.84
C SER A 303 6.89 17.77 -6.90
N TRP A 304 7.08 16.77 -6.03
CA TRP A 304 8.23 15.87 -6.08
C TRP A 304 8.18 14.99 -7.34
N GLY A 305 7.02 14.42 -7.66
CA GLY A 305 6.80 13.65 -8.88
C GLY A 305 7.04 14.48 -10.15
N LYS A 306 6.58 15.73 -10.20
CA LYS A 306 6.87 16.66 -11.29
C LYS A 306 8.37 16.98 -11.38
N LYS A 307 9.04 17.27 -10.26
CA LYS A 307 10.49 17.53 -10.24
C LYS A 307 11.31 16.33 -10.72
N ASN A 308 10.95 15.13 -10.30
CA ASN A 308 11.63 13.90 -10.72
C ASN A 308 11.34 13.54 -12.18
N ALA A 309 10.11 13.71 -12.65
CA ALA A 309 9.77 13.52 -14.05
C ALA A 309 10.51 14.53 -14.95
N GLN A 310 10.63 15.77 -14.50
CA GLN A 310 11.41 16.81 -15.18
C GLN A 310 12.90 16.44 -15.23
N ALA A 311 13.50 16.07 -14.09
CA ALA A 311 14.89 15.65 -14.03
C ALA A 311 15.17 14.38 -14.87
N ALA A 312 14.23 13.43 -14.92
CA ALA A 312 14.35 12.26 -15.79
C ALA A 312 14.25 12.64 -17.28
N GLY A 313 13.33 13.56 -17.63
CA GLY A 313 13.22 14.10 -18.98
C GLY A 313 14.50 14.83 -19.42
N GLU A 314 15.12 15.61 -18.53
CA GLU A 314 16.39 16.29 -18.78
C GLU A 314 17.52 15.28 -19.05
N ARG A 315 17.66 14.22 -18.23
CA ARG A 315 18.65 13.15 -18.44
C ARG A 315 18.46 12.40 -19.75
N VAL A 316 17.21 12.10 -20.14
CA VAL A 316 16.92 11.45 -21.43
C VAL A 316 17.30 12.37 -22.59
N ARG A 317 17.02 13.67 -22.45
CA ARG A 317 17.36 14.67 -23.47
C ARG A 317 18.88 14.81 -23.62
N GLU A 318 19.60 14.85 -22.50
CA GLU A 318 21.06 14.89 -22.47
C GLU A 318 21.65 13.63 -23.13
N ALA A 319 21.20 12.43 -22.74
CA ALA A 319 21.64 11.19 -23.36
C ALA A 319 21.36 11.13 -24.87
N PHE A 320 20.20 11.65 -25.31
CA PHE A 320 19.87 11.75 -26.74
C PHE A 320 20.81 12.72 -27.48
N HIS A 321 21.12 13.88 -26.89
CA HIS A 321 22.07 14.82 -27.47
C HIS A 321 23.47 14.23 -27.57
N THR A 322 23.97 13.60 -26.51
CA THR A 322 25.27 12.92 -26.51
C THR A 322 25.34 11.83 -27.58
N ALA A 323 24.29 11.00 -27.72
CA ALA A 323 24.24 9.96 -28.74
C ALA A 323 24.21 10.54 -30.16
N LYS A 324 23.49 11.65 -30.36
CA LYS A 324 23.41 12.35 -31.64
C LYS A 324 24.75 12.97 -32.03
N ASP A 325 25.45 13.58 -31.09
CA ASP A 325 26.75 14.21 -31.34
C ASP A 325 27.81 13.15 -31.65
N ALA A 326 27.83 12.05 -30.88
CA ALA A 326 28.71 10.91 -31.17
C ALA A 326 28.45 10.29 -32.56
N ALA A 327 27.18 10.21 -32.99
CA ALA A 327 26.84 9.74 -34.33
C ALA A 327 27.30 10.69 -35.44
N LYS A 328 27.25 12.01 -35.21
CA LYS A 328 27.79 13.01 -36.14
C LYS A 328 29.30 12.92 -36.25
N ASP A 329 30.01 12.83 -35.13
CA ASP A 329 31.47 12.73 -35.09
C ASP A 329 31.93 11.46 -35.82
N ALA A 330 31.23 10.34 -35.61
CA ALA A 330 31.49 9.10 -36.32
C ALA A 330 31.26 9.22 -37.84
N ALA A 331 30.21 9.93 -38.26
CA ALA A 331 29.91 10.16 -39.68
C ALA A 331 30.96 11.07 -40.35
N GLN A 332 31.43 12.11 -39.64
CA GLN A 332 32.47 13.01 -40.15
C GLN A 332 33.84 12.30 -40.25
N ALA A 333 34.22 11.55 -39.23
CA ALA A 333 35.43 10.73 -39.26
C ALA A 333 35.39 9.66 -40.37
N ALA A 334 34.20 9.15 -40.70
CA ALA A 334 34.03 8.26 -41.84
C ALA A 334 34.16 8.99 -43.18
N SER A 335 33.64 10.22 -43.32
CA SER A 335 33.78 10.98 -44.57
C SER A 335 35.21 11.44 -44.84
N GLU A 336 35.97 11.76 -43.80
CA GLU A 336 37.39 12.12 -43.91
C GLU A 336 38.28 10.93 -44.34
N LYS A 337 37.80 9.69 -44.16
CA LYS A 337 38.46 8.46 -44.61
C LYS A 337 38.04 8.00 -46.01
N LEU A 338 37.13 8.72 -46.67
CA LEU A 338 36.75 8.41 -48.04
C LEU A 338 37.88 8.86 -49.00
N PRO A 339 38.33 8.01 -49.92
CA PRO A 339 39.33 8.39 -50.91
C PRO A 339 38.78 9.51 -51.80
N ALA A 340 39.65 10.45 -52.18
CA ALA A 340 39.28 11.55 -53.07
C ALA A 340 38.65 11.01 -54.37
N PRO A 341 37.60 11.65 -54.90
CA PRO A 341 36.96 11.21 -56.13
C PRO A 341 38.01 11.17 -57.25
N ALA A 342 38.03 10.05 -58.00
CA ALA A 342 38.95 9.85 -59.10
C ALA A 342 38.84 11.03 -60.08
N PRO A 343 39.98 11.56 -60.60
CA PRO A 343 39.97 12.71 -61.49
C PRO A 343 39.09 12.39 -62.71
N ALA A 344 38.26 13.37 -63.09
CA ALA A 344 37.39 13.26 -64.24
C ALA A 344 38.22 12.97 -65.50
N LEU A 345 37.89 11.89 -66.20
CA LEU A 345 38.47 11.57 -67.49
C LEU A 345 38.17 12.72 -68.47
N GLU A 346 39.20 13.49 -68.80
CA GLU A 346 39.15 14.46 -69.89
C GLU A 346 38.80 13.72 -71.18
N ARG A 347 37.64 14.07 -71.76
CA ARG A 347 37.24 13.60 -73.08
C ARG A 347 38.00 14.43 -74.12
N THR A 348 38.89 13.78 -74.86
CA THR A 348 39.46 14.27 -76.11
C THR A 348 38.42 14.30 -77.22
#